data_AF-A0A837APF1-F1
#
_entry.id   AF-A0A837APF1-F1
#
_cell.length_a   1.000
_cell.length_b   1.000
_cell.length_c   1.000
_cell.angle_alpha   90.00
_cell.angle_beta   90.00
_cell.angle_gamma   90.00
#
_symmetry.space_group_name_H-M   'P 1'
#
loop_
_entity.id
_entity.type
_entity.pdbx_description
1 polymer ?
#
loop_
_entity_poly.entity_id
_entity_poly.type
_entity_poly.pdbx_seq_one_letter_code
_entity_poly.pdbx_strand_id
1 'polypeptide(L)'
;MDDRALLAKLAGGRRSGDALARDAGLTRAAVWKRIQNLRAAGVDIEGRAGDGYRLATPLDLLDAARIRAGMAPDAAAGLAALDVAWTLESTNTTLLAQPAPEHGVAV
;
A
#
# COMPACT_ATOMS: atom_id res chain seq x y z
N MET A 1 -4.32 7.18 -10.88
CA MET A 1 -4.34 6.47 -9.57
C MET A 1 -3.51 5.21 -9.71
N ASP A 2 -2.76 4.78 -8.70
CA ASP A 2 -2.11 3.47 -8.61
C ASP A 2 -2.88 2.57 -7.62
N ASP A 3 -2.44 1.33 -7.41
CA ASP A 3 -3.13 0.39 -6.53
C ASP A 3 -3.03 0.78 -5.05
N ARG A 4 -1.90 1.38 -4.63
CA ARG A 4 -1.71 1.90 -3.27
C ARG A 4 -2.73 3.00 -2.93
N ALA A 5 -2.91 3.96 -3.82
CA ALA A 5 -3.88 5.04 -3.64
C ALA A 5 -5.33 4.52 -3.64
N LEU A 6 -5.62 3.48 -4.43
CA LEU A 6 -6.93 2.83 -4.43
C LEU A 6 -7.22 2.15 -3.09
N LEU A 7 -6.26 1.37 -2.55
CA LEU A 7 -6.40 0.74 -1.24
C LEU A 7 -6.52 1.78 -0.12
N ALA A 8 -5.73 2.85 -0.14
CA ALA A 8 -5.83 3.93 0.83
C ALA A 8 -7.24 4.57 0.86
N LYS A 9 -7.89 4.72 -0.30
CA LYS A 9 -9.26 5.22 -0.37
C LYS A 9 -10.30 4.27 0.19
N LEU A 10 -10.12 2.96 -0.05
CA LEU A 10 -11.01 1.93 0.49
C LEU A 10 -10.80 1.70 1.99
N ALA A 11 -9.59 1.95 2.51
CA ALA A 11 -9.30 1.97 3.94
C ALA A 11 -10.08 3.10 4.65
N GLY A 12 -10.36 4.20 3.95
CA GLY A 12 -11.26 5.26 4.42
C GLY A 12 -12.76 4.92 4.35
N GLY A 13 -13.13 3.69 4.02
CA GLY A 13 -14.53 3.20 3.99
C GLY A 13 -15.08 2.93 2.59
N ARG A 14 -16.37 2.59 2.52
CA ARG A 14 -17.04 2.21 1.26
C ARG A 14 -17.03 3.36 0.25
N ARG A 15 -16.65 3.07 -1.00
CA ARG A 15 -16.65 4.02 -2.12
C ARG A 15 -17.34 3.44 -3.35
N SER A 16 -18.11 4.24 -4.07
CA SER A 16 -18.71 3.80 -5.34
C SER A 16 -17.66 3.73 -6.45
N GLY A 17 -17.88 2.86 -7.44
CA GLY A 17 -17.02 2.78 -8.62
C GLY A 17 -16.94 4.11 -9.38
N ASP A 18 -18.03 4.90 -9.39
CA ASP A 18 -18.06 6.24 -10.00
C ASP A 18 -17.21 7.25 -9.24
N ALA A 19 -17.25 7.23 -7.90
CA ALA A 19 -16.42 8.12 -7.10
C ALA A 19 -14.94 7.79 -7.30
N LEU A 20 -14.58 6.51 -7.24
CA LEU A 20 -13.21 6.06 -7.49
C LEU A 20 -12.74 6.41 -8.91
N ALA A 21 -13.60 6.25 -9.92
CA ALA A 21 -13.33 6.58 -11.31
C ALA A 21 -13.07 8.08 -11.50
N ARG A 22 -13.98 8.93 -11.00
CA ARG A 22 -13.84 10.39 -11.07
C ARG A 22 -12.57 10.87 -10.39
N ASP A 23 -12.32 10.43 -9.16
CA ASP A 23 -11.15 10.87 -8.44
C ASP A 23 -9.83 10.38 -9.06
N ALA A 24 -9.88 9.26 -9.79
CA ALA A 24 -8.72 8.67 -10.43
C ALA A 24 -8.45 9.19 -11.85
N GLY A 25 -9.40 9.91 -12.45
CA GLY A 25 -9.40 10.21 -13.89
C GLY A 25 -9.53 8.93 -14.75
N LEU A 26 -10.25 7.91 -14.27
CA LEU A 26 -10.40 6.61 -14.91
C LEU A 26 -11.86 6.34 -15.29
N THR A 27 -12.07 5.33 -16.13
CA THR A 27 -13.42 4.80 -16.39
C THR A 27 -13.85 3.83 -15.28
N ARG A 28 -15.17 3.63 -15.12
CA ARG A 28 -15.71 2.60 -14.20
C ARG A 28 -15.15 1.20 -14.50
N ALA A 29 -14.98 0.88 -15.79
CA ALA A 29 -14.43 -0.40 -16.23
C ALA A 29 -12.96 -0.57 -15.81
N ALA A 30 -12.16 0.51 -15.90
CA ALA A 30 -10.77 0.49 -15.44
C ALA A 30 -10.67 0.30 -13.92
N VAL A 31 -11.54 0.96 -13.14
CA VAL A 31 -11.64 0.74 -11.69
C VAL A 31 -12.02 -0.71 -11.39
N TRP A 32 -13.05 -1.24 -12.07
CA TRP A 32 -13.48 -2.63 -11.88
C TRP A 32 -12.34 -3.62 -12.13
N LYS A 33 -11.60 -3.45 -13.24
CA LYS A 33 -10.45 -4.31 -13.59
C LYS A 33 -9.39 -4.31 -12.49
N ARG A 34 -9.08 -3.13 -11.94
CA ARG A 34 -8.12 -3.00 -10.83
C ARG A 34 -8.59 -3.65 -9.54
N ILE A 35 -9.86 -3.49 -9.19
CA ILE A 35 -10.45 -4.19 -8.03
C ILE A 35 -10.34 -5.71 -8.21
N GLN A 36 -10.58 -6.23 -9.43
CA GLN A 36 -10.40 -7.67 -9.67
C GLN A 36 -8.94 -8.10 -9.55
N ASN A 37 -7.99 -7.29 -10.05
CA ASN A 37 -6.56 -7.58 -9.89
C ASN A 37 -6.14 -7.60 -8.42
N LEU A 38 -6.61 -6.65 -7.61
CA LEU A 38 -6.34 -6.61 -6.17
C LEU A 38 -6.92 -7.82 -5.43
N ARG A 39 -8.14 -8.26 -5.79
CA ARG A 39 -8.73 -9.50 -5.27
C ARG A 39 -7.90 -10.72 -5.64
N ALA A 40 -7.44 -10.80 -6.89
CA ALA A 40 -6.58 -11.88 -7.35
C ALA A 40 -5.22 -11.88 -6.63
N ALA A 41 -4.74 -10.71 -6.20
CA ALA A 41 -3.57 -10.56 -5.35
C ALA A 41 -3.82 -10.86 -3.86
N GLY A 42 -5.03 -11.31 -3.50
CA GLY A 42 -5.39 -11.72 -2.14
C GLY A 42 -5.97 -10.61 -1.25
N VAL A 43 -6.20 -9.40 -1.79
CA VAL A 43 -6.85 -8.34 -1.02
C VAL A 43 -8.35 -8.61 -0.92
N ASP A 44 -8.85 -8.71 0.31
CA ASP A 44 -10.26 -8.95 0.57
C ASP A 44 -11.08 -7.66 0.39
N ILE A 45 -11.67 -7.51 -0.81
CA ILE A 45 -12.51 -6.37 -1.19
C ILE A 45 -13.93 -6.87 -1.41
N GLU A 46 -14.87 -6.38 -0.62
CA GLU A 46 -16.29 -6.66 -0.78
C GLU A 46 -16.97 -5.69 -1.76
N GLY A 47 -18.14 -6.10 -2.25
CA GLY A 47 -19.00 -5.28 -3.08
C GLY A 47 -18.91 -5.58 -4.57
N ARG A 48 -19.73 -4.90 -5.35
CA ARG A 48 -19.89 -5.12 -6.80
C ARG A 48 -20.08 -3.80 -7.53
N ALA A 49 -19.89 -3.83 -8.84
CA ALA A 49 -20.17 -2.66 -9.67
C ALA A 49 -21.62 -2.19 -9.43
N GLY A 50 -21.79 -0.89 -9.17
CA GLY A 50 -23.09 -0.29 -8.85
C GLY A 50 -23.39 -0.18 -7.34
N ASP A 51 -22.90 -1.11 -6.51
CA ASP A 51 -23.08 -1.09 -5.04
C ASP A 51 -21.89 -0.43 -4.30
N GLY A 52 -20.77 -0.30 -5.00
CA GLY A 52 -19.51 0.20 -4.46
C GLY A 52 -18.64 -0.91 -3.87
N TYR A 53 -17.49 -0.50 -3.38
CA TYR A 53 -16.42 -1.35 -2.90
C TYR A 53 -15.97 -0.91 -1.52
N ARG A 54 -15.59 -1.86 -0.67
CA ARG A 54 -14.94 -1.62 0.62
C ARG A 54 -13.97 -2.76 0.91
N LEU A 55 -12.96 -2.52 1.75
CA LEU A 55 -12.18 -3.62 2.30
C LEU A 55 -13.05 -4.41 3.29
N ALA A 56 -12.96 -5.73 3.24
CA ALA A 56 -13.64 -6.61 4.19
C ALA A 56 -13.02 -6.47 5.60
N THR A 57 -11.69 -6.35 5.63
CA THR A 57 -10.89 -6.14 6.83
C THR A 57 -10.16 -4.80 6.74
N PRO A 58 -9.97 -4.09 7.87
CA PRO A 58 -9.12 -2.91 7.89
C PRO A 58 -7.73 -3.25 7.38
N LEU A 59 -7.24 -2.50 6.40
CA LEU A 59 -5.89 -2.62 5.87
C LEU A 59 -5.08 -1.42 6.33
N ASP A 60 -4.02 -1.68 7.11
CA ASP A 60 -3.05 -0.67 7.48
C ASP A 60 -1.86 -0.74 6.52
N LEU A 61 -1.78 0.24 5.61
CA LEU A 61 -0.68 0.30 4.65
C LEU A 61 0.59 0.73 5.37
N LEU A 62 1.70 0.07 5.06
CA LEU A 62 3.00 0.49 5.55
C LEU A 62 3.29 1.92 5.08
N ASP A 63 3.76 2.73 6.01
CA ASP A 63 4.11 4.13 5.80
C ASP A 63 5.40 4.42 6.55
N ALA A 64 6.47 4.73 5.82
CA ALA A 64 7.80 4.90 6.39
C ALA A 64 7.84 6.04 7.42
N ALA A 65 7.09 7.13 7.20
CA ALA A 65 7.05 8.25 8.12
C ALA A 65 6.32 7.88 9.41
N ARG A 66 5.16 7.21 9.30
CA ARG A 66 4.41 6.74 10.48
C ARG A 66 5.17 5.69 11.26
N ILE A 67 5.87 4.78 10.58
CA ILE A 67 6.73 3.77 11.23
C ILE A 67 7.85 4.49 12.00
N ARG A 68 8.60 5.38 11.35
CA ARG A 68 9.69 6.15 12.01
C ARG A 68 9.19 6.95 13.21
N ALA A 69 8.03 7.60 13.09
CA ALA A 69 7.44 8.37 14.18
C ALA A 69 7.03 7.51 15.39
N GLY A 70 6.74 6.22 15.17
CA GLY A 70 6.41 5.26 16.22
C GLY A 70 7.62 4.52 16.83
N MET A 71 8.84 4.75 16.32
CA MET A 71 10.04 4.07 16.82
C MET A 71 10.51 4.65 18.15
N ALA A 72 11.07 3.79 19.01
CA ALA A 72 11.83 4.24 20.18
C ALA A 72 13.08 5.03 19.72
N PRO A 73 13.50 6.06 20.46
CA PRO A 73 14.64 6.91 20.07
C PRO A 73 15.92 6.12 19.73
N ASP A 74 16.25 5.12 20.55
CA ASP A 74 17.46 4.31 20.35
C ASP A 74 17.39 3.46 19.07
N ALA A 75 16.20 2.93 18.75
CA ALA A 75 15.99 2.17 17.52
C ALA A 75 16.04 3.09 16.29
N ALA A 76 15.49 4.30 16.39
CA ALA A 76 15.57 5.29 15.33
C ALA A 76 17.00 5.77 15.08
N ALA A 77 17.81 5.91 16.13
CA ALA A 77 19.22 6.30 16.03
C ALA A 77 20.08 5.21 15.34
N GLY A 78 19.74 3.94 15.52
CA GLY A 78 20.42 2.81 14.86
C GLY A 78 19.98 2.56 13.42
N LEU A 79 18.98 3.28 12.90
CA LEU A 79 18.37 3.05 11.61
C LEU A 79 19.01 3.95 10.53
N ALA A 80 19.77 3.33 9.62
CA ALA A 80 20.39 4.00 8.48
C ALA A 80 19.35 4.37 7.41
N ALA A 81 18.48 3.41 7.06
CA ALA A 81 17.46 3.53 6.04
C ALA A 81 16.23 2.70 6.39
N LEU A 82 15.06 3.12 5.91
CA LEU A 82 13.79 2.41 6.05
C LEU A 82 13.00 2.66 4.77
N ASP A 83 12.95 1.65 3.93
CA ASP A 83 12.30 1.70 2.63
C ASP A 83 11.02 0.86 2.63
N VAL A 84 9.89 1.54 2.45
CA VAL A 84 8.61 0.86 2.26
C VAL A 84 8.34 0.74 0.76
N ALA A 85 8.65 -0.42 0.21
CA ALA A 85 8.40 -0.73 -1.18
C ALA A 85 7.02 -1.39 -1.39
N TRP A 86 6.37 -1.06 -2.50
CA TRP A 86 5.02 -1.55 -2.83
C TRP A 86 5.02 -3.02 -3.25
N THR A 87 6.01 -3.42 -4.03
CA THR A 87 6.19 -4.81 -4.48
C THR A 87 7.68 -5.04 -4.69
N LEU A 88 8.15 -6.19 -4.22
CA LEU A 88 9.54 -6.60 -4.24
C LEU A 88 9.55 -8.13 -4.30
N GLU A 89 10.54 -8.71 -4.97
CA GLU A 89 10.70 -10.17 -4.99
C GLU A 89 11.11 -10.70 -3.61
N SER A 90 11.97 -9.97 -2.90
CA SER A 90 12.45 -10.32 -1.56
C SER A 90 13.08 -9.11 -0.90
N THR A 91 12.71 -8.82 0.35
CA THR A 91 13.37 -7.78 1.15
C THR A 91 14.86 -8.05 1.29
N ASN A 92 15.22 -9.32 1.54
CA ASN A 92 16.59 -9.73 1.76
C ASN A 92 17.45 -9.61 0.49
N THR A 93 16.93 -10.05 -0.66
CA THR A 93 17.65 -9.94 -1.94
C THR A 93 17.88 -8.48 -2.32
N THR A 94 16.86 -7.63 -2.12
CA THR A 94 16.96 -6.19 -2.40
C THR A 94 17.98 -5.50 -1.49
N LEU A 95 18.06 -5.87 -0.21
CA LEU A 95 19.06 -5.32 0.71
C LEU A 95 20.47 -5.81 0.40
N LEU A 96 20.66 -7.10 0.09
CA LEU A 96 21.97 -7.68 -0.24
C LEU A 96 22.57 -7.15 -1.55
N ALA A 97 21.74 -6.63 -2.46
CA ALA A 97 22.19 -6.01 -3.69
C ALA A 97 22.69 -4.56 -3.52
N GLN A 98 22.50 -3.97 -2.33
CA GLN A 98 22.92 -2.61 -2.01
C GLN A 98 24.25 -2.62 -1.23
N PRO A 99 25.04 -1.53 -1.29
CA PRO A 99 26.18 -1.36 -0.40
C PRO A 99 25.74 -1.44 1.06
N ALA A 100 26.55 -2.06 1.92
CA ALA A 100 26.32 -2.01 3.35
C ALA A 100 26.31 -0.53 3.82
N PRO A 101 25.37 -0.13 4.68
CA PRO A 101 25.32 1.23 5.18
C PRO A 101 26.59 1.53 6.00
N GLU A 102 27.10 2.76 5.88
CA GLU A 102 28.30 3.18 6.62
C GLU A 102 28.10 3.12 8.14
N HIS A 103 26.86 3.30 8.60
CA HIS A 103 26.45 3.24 10.00
C HIS A 103 25.03 2.67 10.11
N GLY A 104 24.74 1.94 11.19
CA GLY A 104 23.39 1.48 11.50
C GLY A 104 22.88 0.34 10.60
N VAL A 105 21.56 0.20 10.53
CA VAL A 105 20.85 -0.88 9.80
C VAL A 105 19.97 -0.29 8.70
N ALA A 106 19.99 -0.90 7.52
CA ALA A 106 19.03 -0.63 6.45
C ALA A 106 17.95 -1.73 6.42
N VAL A 107 16.70 -1.33 6.21
CA VAL A 107 15.52 -2.21 6.18
C VAL A 107 14.52 -1.79 5.13
#